data_AF-A0A7X9IDA2-F1
#
_entry.id   AF-A0A7X9IDA2-F1
#
_cell.length_a   1.000
_cell.length_b   1.000
_cell.length_c   1.000
_cell.angle_alpha   90.00
_cell.angle_beta   90.00
_cell.angle_gamma   90.00
#
_symmetry.space_group_name_H-M   'P 1'
#
loop_
_entity.id
_entity.type
_entity.pdbx_description
1 polymer ?
#
loop_
_entity_poly.entity_id
_entity_poly.type
_entity_poly.pdbx_seq_one_letter_code
_entity_poly.pdbx_strand_id
1 'polypeptide(L)' 'REAAAVGMKDPAGDEFVAAAVAVREPVTEEALISYCRGLLAAYKVPRRVVFMAELPKGPTGKTRITSGDIVP' A
#
# COMPACT_ATOMS: atom_id res chain seq x y z
N ARG A 1 4.89 5.02 9.91
CA ARG A 1 4.55 4.29 11.17
C ARG A 1 4.40 2.82 10.85
N GLU A 2 3.49 2.47 9.95
CA GLU A 2 3.23 1.10 9.49
C GLU A 2 2.92 1.13 7.99
N ALA A 3 3.17 0.02 7.31
CA ALA A 3 2.83 -0.14 5.90
C ALA A 3 2.50 -1.61 5.61
N ALA A 4 1.65 -1.84 4.62
CA ALA A 4 1.32 -3.18 4.12
C ALA A 4 1.19 -3.16 2.60
N ALA A 5 1.81 -4.14 1.94
CA ALA A 5 1.65 -4.38 0.51
C ALA A 5 0.44 -5.28 0.28
N VAL A 6 -0.39 -4.95 -0.70
CA VAL A 6 -1.64 -5.65 -1.01
C VAL A 6 -1.73 -5.86 -2.51
N GLY A 7 -2.07 -7.08 -2.92
CA GLY A 7 -2.37 -7.39 -4.32
C GLY A 7 -3.73 -6.82 -4.71
N MET A 8 -3.76 -6.09 -5.82
CA MET A 8 -4.94 -5.48 -6.39
C MET A 8 -5.10 -5.94 -7.84
N LYS A 9 -6.33 -5.92 -8.34
CA LYS A 9 -6.64 -6.11 -9.76
C LYS A 9 -7.14 -4.81 -10.35
N ASP A 10 -6.66 -4.46 -11.53
CA ASP A 10 -7.21 -3.36 -12.30
C ASP A 10 -8.45 -3.82 -13.11
N PRO A 11 -9.19 -2.90 -13.77
CA PRO A 11 -10.36 -3.27 -14.56
C PRO A 11 -10.07 -4.20 -15.75
N ALA A 12 -8.83 -4.26 -16.22
CA ALA A 12 -8.41 -5.19 -17.27
C ALA A 12 -8.10 -6.60 -16.71
N GLY A 13 -8.05 -6.74 -15.38
CA GLY A 13 -7.79 -7.98 -14.67
C GLY A 13 -6.31 -8.19 -14.33
N ASP A 14 -5.44 -7.23 -14.66
CA ASP A 14 -4.01 -7.31 -14.34
C ASP A 14 -3.78 -7.10 -12.85
N GLU A 15 -2.91 -7.93 -12.28
CA GLU A 15 -2.50 -7.81 -10.89
C GLU A 15 -1.41 -6.76 -10.71
N PHE A 16 -1.55 -5.94 -9.67
CA PHE A 16 -0.56 -4.96 -9.28
C PHE A 16 -0.44 -4.83 -7.77
N VAL A 17 0.69 -4.31 -7.31
CA VAL A 17 0.92 -4.02 -5.90
C VAL A 17 0.36 -2.64 -5.57
N ALA A 18 -0.48 -2.56 -4.55
CA ALA A 18 -0.79 -1.32 -3.85
C ALA A 18 -0.15 -1.34 -2.45
N ALA A 19 0.10 -0.17 -1.87
CA ALA A 19 0.60 -0.04 -0.51
C ALA A 19 -0.39 0.77 0.34
N ALA A 20 -0.84 0.21 1.46
CA ALA A 20 -1.53 0.97 2.49
C ALA A 20 -0.51 1.47 3.51
N VAL A 21 -0.51 2.77 3.80
CA VAL A 21 0.54 3.39 4.61
C VAL A 21 -0.07 4.31 5.67
N ALA A 22 0.32 4.06 6.93
CA ALA A 22 0.09 4.98 8.03
C ALA A 22 1.40 5.73 8.32
N VAL A 23 1.41 7.03 8.05
CA VAL A 23 2.60 7.88 8.18
C VAL A 23 2.64 8.62 9.51
N ARG A 24 3.84 8.98 9.96
CA ARG A 24 4.01 9.85 11.14
C ARG A 24 4.04 11.33 10.75
N GLU A 25 4.56 11.60 9.57
CA GLU A 25 4.75 12.94 9.02
C GLU A 25 4.20 12.94 7.59
N PRO A 26 3.76 14.10 7.07
CA PRO A 26 3.25 14.21 5.71
C PRO A 26 4.29 13.78 4.68
N VAL A 27 3.86 12.98 3.71
CA VAL A 27 4.64 12.56 2.55
C VAL A 27 3.68 12.34 1.38
N THR A 28 4.16 12.53 0.15
CA THR A 28 3.34 12.29 -1.03
C THR A 28 3.46 10.85 -1.51
N GLU A 29 2.44 10.42 -2.26
CA GLU A 29 2.44 9.12 -2.93
C GLU A 29 3.62 8.99 -3.89
N GLU A 30 3.89 10.02 -4.69
CA GLU A 30 4.97 10.03 -5.68
C GLU A 30 6.34 9.88 -5.02
N ALA A 31 6.55 10.53 -3.87
CA ALA A 31 7.79 10.44 -3.13
C ALA A 31 8.04 9.00 -2.63
N LEU A 32 7.01 8.34 -2.09
CA LEU A 32 7.11 6.95 -1.64
C LEU A 32 7.33 5.98 -2.82
N ILE A 33 6.60 6.16 -3.92
CA ILE A 33 6.78 5.33 -5.12
C ILE A 33 8.18 5.52 -5.70
N SER A 34 8.67 6.75 -5.79
CA SER A 34 10.02 7.07 -6.27
C SER A 34 11.10 6.42 -5.39
N TYR A 35 10.94 6.52 -4.06
CA TYR A 35 11.82 5.86 -3.11
C TYR A 35 11.84 4.34 -3.32
N CYS A 36 10.68 3.70 -3.49
CA CYS A 36 10.59 2.28 -3.78
C CYS A 36 11.23 1.90 -5.13
N ARG A 37 11.09 2.73 -6.19
CA ARG A 37 11.73 2.49 -7.49
C ARG A 37 13.25 2.46 -7.42
N GLY A 38 13.85 3.24 -6.53
CA GLY A 38 15.30 3.24 -6.30
C GLY A 38 15.83 1.98 -5.59
N LEU A 39 14.95 1.18 -4.99
CA LEU A 39 15.33 0.05 -4.12
C LEU A 39 14.77 -1.30 -4.59
N LEU A 40 13.69 -1.32 -5.37
CA LEU A 40 12.95 -2.51 -5.74
C LEU A 40 12.95 -2.71 -7.27
N ALA A 41 12.83 -3.97 -7.69
CA ALA A 41 12.54 -4.29 -9.08
C ALA A 41 11.20 -3.67 -9.51
N ALA A 42 11.08 -3.25 -10.78
CA ALA A 42 9.93 -2.48 -11.28
C ALA A 42 8.56 -3.10 -10.95
N TYR A 43 8.43 -4.43 -11.03
CA TYR A 43 7.17 -5.14 -10.74
C TYR A 43 6.80 -5.20 -9.25
N LYS A 44 7.73 -4.89 -8.33
CA LYS A 44 7.49 -4.81 -6.87
C LYS A 44 7.14 -3.40 -6.40
N VAL A 45 7.33 -2.41 -7.26
CA VAL A 45 7.01 -1.02 -6.94
C VAL A 45 5.49 -0.89 -6.89
N PRO A 46 4.92 -0.37 -5.79
CA PRO A 46 3.49 -0.11 -5.73
C PRO A 46 3.06 0.82 -6.88
N ARG A 47 1.99 0.44 -7.59
CA ARG A 47 1.35 1.35 -8.57
C ARG A 47 0.49 2.41 -7.88
N ARG A 48 0.08 2.15 -6.64
CA ARG A 48 -0.77 3.04 -5.84
C ARG A 48 -0.37 3.00 -4.36
N VAL A 49 -0.42 4.15 -3.70
CA VAL A 49 -0.31 4.29 -2.25
C VAL A 49 -1.61 4.85 -1.69
N VAL A 50 -2.15 4.20 -0.66
CA VAL A 50 -3.35 4.64 0.06
C VAL A 50 -2.94 5.03 1.47
N PHE A 51 -3.16 6.28 1.83
CA PHE A 51 -2.87 6.77 3.18
C PHE A 51 -4.05 6.49 4.11
N MET A 52 -3.73 5.93 5.28
CA MET A 52 -4.69 5.64 6.33
C MET A 52 -4.19 6.21 7.66
N ALA A 53 -5.11 6.63 8.53
CA ALA A 53 -4.73 7.05 9.89
C ALA A 53 -4.09 5.89 10.68
N GLU A 54 -4.67 4.70 10.53
CA GLU A 54 -4.15 3.44 11.07
C GLU A 54 -4.52 2.27 10.15
N LEU A 55 -3.70 1.22 10.15
CA LEU A 55 -4.01 0.01 9.39
C LEU A 55 -4.95 -0.90 10.19
N PRO A 56 -5.97 -1.51 9.55
CA PRO A 56 -6.89 -2.41 10.24
C PRO A 56 -6.17 -3.56 10.94
N LYS A 57 -6.61 -3.85 12.15
CA LYS A 57 -6.07 -4.92 13.00
C LYS A 57 -7.09 -6.02 13.17
N GLY A 58 -6.64 -7.27 13.13
CA GLY A 58 -7.45 -8.43 13.48
C GLY A 58 -7.61 -8.58 15.00
N PRO A 59 -8.41 -9.58 15.45
CA PRO A 59 -8.68 -9.84 16.87
C PRO A 59 -7.45 -10.08 17.74
N THR A 60 -6.33 -10.50 17.14
CA THR A 60 -5.05 -10.72 17.82
C THR A 60 -4.11 -9.52 17.76
N GLY A 61 -4.59 -8.35 17.32
CA GLY A 61 -3.80 -7.12 17.19
C GLY A 61 -2.85 -7.08 15.99
N LYS A 62 -2.79 -8.15 15.18
CA LYS A 62 -1.98 -8.19 13.96
C LYS A 62 -2.65 -7.40 12.84
N THR A 63 -1.84 -6.75 12.00
CA THR A 63 -2.33 -6.10 10.79
C THR A 63 -3.04 -7.12 9.90
N ARG A 64 -4.29 -6.81 9.55
CA ARG A 64 -5.09 -7.61 8.63
C ARG A 64 -5.70 -6.65 7.64
N ILE A 65 -5.10 -6.58 6.46
CA ILE A 65 -5.57 -5.75 5.36
C ILE A 65 -5.83 -6.62 4.14
N THR A 66 -6.86 -6.28 3.40
CA THR A 66 -7.30 -6.93 2.18
C THR A 66 -7.45 -5.89 1.08
N SER A 67 -7.60 -6.34 -0.16
CA SER A 67 -7.87 -5.45 -1.30
C SER A 67 -9.15 -4.62 -1.08
N GLY A 68 -10.15 -5.13 -0.35
CA GLY A 68 -11.38 -4.39 -0.05
C GLY A 68 -11.16 -3.17 0.84
N ASP A 69 -10.11 -3.15 1.66
CA ASP A 69 -9.82 -2.04 2.58
C ASP A 69 -9.16 -0.84 1.88
N ILE A 70 -8.61 -1.04 0.68
CA ILE A 70 -7.88 -0.03 -0.11
C ILE A 70 -8.65 0.42 -1.37
N VAL A 71 -9.87 -0.08 -1.55
CA VAL A 71 -10.82 0.42 -2.56
C VAL A 71 -11.55 1.63 -1.94
N PRO A 72 -11.64 2.78 -2.64
CA PRO A 72 -12.51 3.88 -2.21
C PRO A 72 -14.00 3.49 -2.28
#